data_AF-A0A967Q280-F1
#
_entry.id   AF-A0A967Q280-F1
#
_cell.length_a   1.000
_cell.length_b   1.000
_cell.length_c   1.000
_cell.angle_alpha   90.00
_cell.angle_beta   90.00
_cell.angle_gamma   90.00
#
_symmetry.space_group_name_H-M   'P 1'
#
loop_
_entity.id
_entity.type
_entity.pdbx_description
1 polymer ?
#
loop_
_entity_poly.entity_id
_entity_poly.type
_entity_poly.pdbx_seq_one_letter_code
_entity_poly.pdbx_strand_id
1 'polypeptide(L)'
;QKFGVEVVLKEPKVPYREALRKKVQQHYRHKKQSGGKGQFADVHLEIEPLPRGGGYEFVDKIVGGVIPRGFIPAVDKGIQEAMQKGILAGFPVQDVRVTLYDGQHHAVDSNEMAFKIAGSMGF
;
A
#
# COMPACT_ATOMS: atom_id res chain seq x y z
N GLN A 1 12.55 -25.20 39.17
CA GLN A 1 13.15 -25.01 37.84
C GLN A 1 13.35 -26.40 37.23
N LYS A 2 12.55 -26.80 36.23
CA LYS A 2 12.42 -28.21 35.80
C LYS A 2 13.19 -28.59 34.53
N PHE A 3 13.76 -27.62 33.82
CA PHE A 3 14.59 -27.83 32.64
C PHE A 3 15.69 -26.76 32.68
N GLY A 4 16.96 -27.16 32.70
CA GLY A 4 18.13 -26.28 32.83
C GLY A 4 18.41 -25.45 31.58
N VAL A 5 17.38 -24.75 31.09
CA VAL A 5 17.44 -23.90 29.90
C VAL A 5 17.61 -22.46 30.35
N GLU A 6 18.71 -21.84 29.95
CA GLU A 6 18.88 -20.39 30.07
C GLU A 6 17.99 -19.70 29.02
N VAL A 7 17.08 -18.85 29.49
CA VAL A 7 16.22 -18.03 28.64
C VAL A 7 16.47 -16.56 28.90
N VAL A 8 16.75 -15.82 27.83
CA VAL A 8 16.84 -14.36 27.87
C VAL A 8 15.43 -13.79 27.92
N LEU A 9 15.03 -13.30 29.09
CA LEU A 9 13.77 -12.60 29.26
C LEU A 9 13.86 -11.22 28.61
N LYS A 10 12.81 -10.83 27.88
CA LYS A 10 12.65 -9.50 27.28
C LYS A 10 11.36 -8.87 27.77
N GLU A 11 11.36 -7.55 27.86
CA GLU A 11 10.15 -6.81 28.21
C GLU A 11 9.03 -7.03 27.18
N PRO A 12 7.78 -7.23 27.62
CA PRO A 12 6.65 -7.39 26.72
C PRO A 12 6.40 -6.08 25.95
N LYS A 13 6.29 -6.17 24.62
CA LYS A 13 5.99 -5.02 23.75
C LYS A 13 4.48 -4.94 23.50
N VAL A 14 3.92 -3.74 23.60
CA VAL A 14 2.52 -3.46 23.24
C VAL A 14 2.41 -3.35 21.71
N PRO A 15 1.50 -4.11 21.05
CA PRO A 15 1.33 -4.05 19.60
C PRO A 15 0.48 -2.84 19.19
N TYR A 16 1.10 -1.67 19.13
CA TYR A 16 0.47 -0.44 18.64
C TYR A 16 0.05 -0.57 17.17
N ARG A 17 -0.91 0.28 16.77
CA ARG A 17 -1.45 0.40 15.40
C ARG A 17 -1.54 1.86 15.03
N GLU A 18 -1.41 2.14 13.73
CA GLU A 18 -1.56 3.48 13.16
C GLU A 18 -2.94 3.60 12.48
N ALA A 19 -3.50 4.80 12.45
CA ALA A 19 -4.77 5.07 11.75
C ALA A 19 -4.79 6.52 11.24
N LEU A 20 -5.49 6.74 10.13
CA LEU A 20 -5.69 8.08 9.59
C LEU A 20 -6.78 8.82 10.38
N ARG A 21 -6.69 10.15 10.42
CA ARG A 21 -7.70 11.03 11.06
C ARG A 21 -8.57 11.79 10.06
N LYS A 22 -8.07 11.98 8.84
CA LYS A 22 -8.71 12.76 7.79
C LYS A 22 -8.54 12.04 6.47
N LYS A 23 -9.50 12.26 5.59
CA LYS A 23 -9.42 11.86 4.19
C LYS A 23 -8.32 12.64 3.48
N VAL A 24 -7.58 11.97 2.59
CA VAL A 24 -6.54 12.56 1.77
C VAL A 24 -6.60 11.98 0.35
N GLN A 25 -6.32 12.82 -0.64
CA GLN A 25 -6.11 12.38 -2.01
C GLN A 25 -4.62 12.43 -2.29
N GLN A 26 -4.08 11.34 -2.84
CA GLN A 26 -2.68 11.21 -3.20
C GLN A 26 -2.53 10.76 -4.64
N HIS A 27 -1.46 11.22 -5.26
CA HIS A 27 -1.08 10.84 -6.61
C HIS A 27 0.40 10.48 -6.60
N TYR A 28 0.71 9.31 -7.16
CA TYR A 28 2.08 8.86 -7.30
C TYR A 28 2.34 8.30 -8.68
N ARG A 29 3.38 8.84 -9.32
CA ARG A 29 3.87 8.40 -10.62
C ARG A 29 5.25 7.77 -10.48
N HIS A 30 5.30 6.47 -10.71
CA HIS A 30 6.54 5.72 -10.86
C HIS A 30 7.02 5.76 -12.31
N LYS A 31 8.15 6.40 -12.58
CA LYS A 31 8.84 6.32 -13.87
C LYS A 31 10.30 6.00 -13.66
N LYS A 32 10.74 4.83 -14.10
CA LYS A 32 12.15 4.40 -14.05
C LYS A 32 12.58 3.84 -15.39
N GLN A 33 13.61 4.44 -15.96
CA GLN A 33 14.25 3.97 -17.19
C GLN A 33 15.71 3.65 -16.86
N SER A 34 15.97 2.47 -16.32
CA SER A 34 17.31 1.85 -16.38
C SER A 34 17.47 1.26 -17.78
N GLY A 35 18.67 1.22 -18.36
CA GLY A 35 18.93 0.85 -19.77
C GLY A 35 18.43 -0.52 -20.29
N GLY A 36 17.56 -1.23 -19.57
CA GLY A 36 16.71 -2.33 -20.03
C GLY A 36 15.22 -1.95 -20.09
N LYS A 37 14.34 -2.89 -19.73
CA LYS A 37 12.88 -2.65 -19.73
C LYS A 37 12.51 -1.48 -18.80
N GLY A 38 11.76 -0.52 -19.33
CA GLY A 38 11.24 0.60 -18.56
C GLY A 38 10.21 0.16 -17.52
N GLN A 39 9.99 1.03 -16.55
CA GLN A 39 8.91 0.91 -15.58
C GLN A 39 8.09 2.19 -15.60
N PHE A 40 6.79 2.05 -15.80
CA PHE A 40 5.83 3.14 -15.72
C PHE A 40 4.57 2.70 -14.99
N ALA A 41 4.17 3.45 -13.98
CA ALA A 41 2.86 3.33 -13.35
C ALA A 41 2.48 4.68 -12.78
N ASP A 42 1.21 5.02 -12.87
CA ASP A 42 0.65 6.24 -12.33
C ASP A 42 -0.67 5.90 -11.65
N VAL A 43 -0.81 6.25 -10.37
CA VAL A 43 -1.96 5.91 -9.55
C VAL A 43 -2.46 7.12 -8.79
N HIS A 44 -3.77 7.29 -8.79
CA HIS A 44 -4.46 8.29 -7.99
C HIS A 44 -5.32 7.58 -6.95
N LEU A 45 -4.96 7.81 -5.70
CA LEU A 45 -5.56 7.16 -4.53
C LEU A 45 -6.33 8.19 -3.71
N GLU A 46 -7.47 7.78 -3.22
CA GLU A 46 -8.21 8.49 -2.21
C GLU A 46 -8.25 7.61 -0.96
N ILE A 47 -7.61 8.09 0.10
CA ILE A 47 -7.38 7.34 1.35
C ILE A 47 -8.24 7.99 2.43
N GLU A 48 -9.16 7.22 3.00
CA GLU A 48 -10.08 7.71 4.03
C GLU A 48 -10.09 6.81 5.26
N PRO A 49 -10.21 7.37 6.47
CA PRO A 49 -10.31 6.58 7.68
C PRO A 49 -11.68 5.88 7.76
N LEU A 50 -11.65 4.62 8.22
CA LEU A 50 -12.85 3.86 8.56
C LEU A 50 -13.14 3.95 10.06
N PRO A 51 -14.38 3.66 10.48
CA PRO A 51 -14.68 3.44 11.88
C PRO A 51 -13.79 2.35 12.46
N ARG A 52 -13.54 2.44 13.77
CA ARG A 52 -12.68 1.48 14.48
C ARG A 52 -13.19 0.05 14.29
N GLY A 53 -12.32 -0.85 13.86
CA GLY A 53 -12.69 -2.24 13.51
C GLY A 53 -13.20 -2.42 12.08
N GLY A 54 -13.17 -1.38 11.25
CA GLY A 54 -13.47 -1.43 9.83
C GLY A 54 -12.40 -2.14 8.99
N GLY A 55 -11.19 -2.30 9.53
CA GLY A 55 -10.13 -3.08 8.90
C GLY A 55 -9.54 -2.38 7.67
N TYR A 56 -9.41 -3.10 6.56
CA TYR A 56 -8.90 -2.58 5.30
C TYR A 56 -9.91 -2.83 4.19
N GLU A 57 -10.20 -1.79 3.41
CA GLU A 57 -11.11 -1.87 2.26
C GLU A 57 -10.44 -1.25 1.02
N PHE A 58 -10.33 -2.01 -0.06
CA PHE A 58 -9.85 -1.52 -1.35
C PHE A 58 -11.04 -1.34 -2.30
N VAL A 59 -11.19 -0.14 -2.86
CA VAL A 59 -12.28 0.20 -3.79
C VAL A 59 -11.70 0.56 -5.16
N ASP A 60 -12.07 -0.22 -6.17
CA ASP A 60 -11.77 0.06 -7.57
C ASP A 60 -12.86 0.97 -8.18
N LYS A 61 -12.48 2.20 -8.55
CA LYS A 61 -13.30 3.15 -9.31
C LYS A 61 -12.71 3.48 -10.68
N ILE A 62 -11.79 2.66 -11.19
CA ILE A 62 -11.17 2.89 -12.50
C ILE A 62 -12.19 2.75 -13.62
N VAL A 63 -12.31 3.81 -14.43
CA VAL A 63 -13.15 3.87 -15.62
C VAL A 63 -12.29 4.06 -16.87
N GLY A 64 -12.84 3.75 -18.05
CA GLY A 64 -12.17 4.01 -19.33
C GLY A 64 -10.91 3.18 -19.62
N GLY A 65 -10.54 2.25 -18.74
CA GLY A 65 -9.35 1.40 -18.93
C GLY A 65 -8.02 2.15 -18.78
N VAL A 66 -8.01 3.28 -18.06
CA VAL A 66 -6.80 4.08 -17.81
C VAL A 66 -5.71 3.31 -17.07
N ILE A 67 -6.13 2.31 -16.26
CA ILE A 67 -5.28 1.24 -15.75
C ILE A 67 -5.87 -0.10 -16.23
N PRO A 68 -5.08 -0.96 -16.90
CA PRO A 68 -5.50 -2.31 -17.24
C PRO A 68 -5.91 -3.10 -16.00
N ARG A 69 -7.07 -3.78 -16.04
CA ARG A 69 -7.62 -4.54 -14.90
C ARG A 69 -6.65 -5.55 -14.29
N GLY A 70 -5.74 -6.10 -15.08
CA GLY A 70 -4.70 -7.03 -14.60
C GLY A 70 -3.68 -6.39 -13.64
N PHE A 71 -3.51 -5.07 -13.65
CA PHE A 71 -2.57 -4.37 -12.77
C PHE A 71 -3.21 -3.83 -11.49
N ILE A 72 -4.55 -3.75 -11.42
CA ILE A 72 -5.27 -3.26 -10.23
C ILE A 72 -4.95 -4.09 -8.97
N PRO A 73 -4.91 -5.43 -9.01
CA PRO A 73 -4.50 -6.23 -7.85
C PRO A 73 -3.06 -5.95 -7.39
N ALA A 74 -2.17 -5.53 -8.30
CA ALA A 74 -0.80 -5.19 -7.96
C ALA A 74 -0.74 -3.91 -7.12
N VAL A 75 -1.58 -2.92 -7.46
CA VAL A 75 -1.71 -1.68 -6.69
C VAL A 75 -2.19 -1.99 -5.26
N ASP A 76 -3.26 -2.78 -5.13
CA ASP A 76 -3.79 -3.22 -3.83
C ASP A 76 -2.73 -3.95 -3.00
N LYS A 77 -1.99 -4.89 -3.61
CA LYS A 77 -0.89 -5.58 -2.93
C LYS A 77 0.21 -4.62 -2.46
N GLY A 78 0.54 -3.61 -3.27
CA GLY A 78 1.49 -2.56 -2.91
C GLY A 78 1.05 -1.77 -1.68
N ILE A 79 -0.22 -1.37 -1.65
CA ILE A 79 -0.84 -0.67 -0.52
C ILE A 79 -0.79 -1.53 0.74
N GLN A 80 -1.23 -2.79 0.68
CA GLN A 80 -1.23 -3.69 1.82
C GLN A 80 0.18 -3.92 2.40
N GLU A 81 1.20 -3.98 1.56
CA GLU A 81 2.60 -4.10 2.00
C GLU A 81 3.10 -2.82 2.68
N ALA A 82 2.72 -1.64 2.17
CA ALA A 82 3.05 -0.36 2.78
C ALA A 82 2.36 -0.21 4.15
N MET A 83 1.10 -0.63 4.26
CA MET A 83 0.32 -0.63 5.50
C MET A 83 0.98 -1.41 6.62
N GLN A 84 1.76 -2.46 6.34
CA GLN A 84 2.43 -3.24 7.39
C GLN A 84 3.54 -2.46 8.10
N LYS A 85 4.16 -1.51 7.40
CA LYS A 85 5.32 -0.79 7.93
C LYS A 85 4.95 0.53 8.60
N GLY A 86 3.78 1.11 8.34
CA GLY A 86 3.38 2.40 8.91
C GLY A 86 4.33 3.54 8.53
N ILE A 87 3.93 4.77 8.81
CA ILE A 87 4.77 5.96 8.51
C ILE A 87 5.18 6.70 9.78
N LEU A 88 4.48 6.52 10.89
CA LEU A 88 4.71 7.30 12.09
C LEU A 88 5.74 6.66 13.02
N ALA A 89 5.55 5.39 13.36
CA ALA A 89 6.38 4.68 14.34
C ALA A 89 6.71 3.25 13.91
N GLY A 90 6.45 2.89 12.66
CA GLY A 90 6.76 1.56 12.14
C GLY A 90 5.64 0.53 12.39
N PHE A 91 4.45 0.98 12.83
CA PHE A 91 3.38 0.07 13.23
C PHE A 91 2.36 -0.10 12.12
N PRO A 92 1.70 -1.28 12.03
CA PRO A 92 0.76 -1.49 10.94
C PRO A 92 -0.44 -0.55 11.01
N VAL A 93 -0.79 0.01 9.87
CA VAL A 93 -1.95 0.87 9.69
C VAL A 93 -3.23 0.02 9.66
N GLN A 94 -4.29 0.48 10.32
CA GLN A 94 -5.61 -0.15 10.37
C GLN A 94 -6.72 0.87 10.17
N ASP A 95 -7.92 0.36 9.88
CA ASP A 95 -9.16 1.12 9.72
C ASP A 95 -9.03 2.17 8.61
N VAL A 96 -8.69 1.71 7.41
CA VAL A 96 -8.50 2.57 6.23
C VAL A 96 -9.20 1.99 5.01
N ARG A 97 -9.87 2.86 4.26
CA ARG A 97 -10.33 2.57 2.91
C ARG A 97 -9.44 3.28 1.91
N VAL A 98 -9.00 2.56 0.88
CA VAL A 98 -8.25 3.12 -0.25
C VAL A 98 -9.06 2.95 -1.51
N THR A 99 -9.38 4.06 -2.16
CA THR A 99 -10.08 4.09 -3.44
C THR A 99 -9.11 4.44 -4.55
N LEU A 100 -8.90 3.52 -5.49
CA LEU A 100 -8.18 3.79 -6.73
C LEU A 100 -9.17 4.36 -7.75
N TYR A 101 -9.09 5.66 -8.03
CA TYR A 101 -10.10 6.35 -8.84
C TYR A 101 -9.59 6.83 -10.21
N ASP A 102 -8.27 6.97 -10.37
CA ASP A 102 -7.66 7.37 -11.64
C ASP A 102 -6.22 6.86 -11.73
N GLY A 103 -5.59 7.03 -12.89
CA GLY A 103 -4.19 6.75 -13.12
C GLY A 103 -3.87 6.65 -14.60
N GLN A 104 -2.64 6.25 -14.89
CA GLN A 104 -2.19 6.09 -16.27
C GLN A 104 -1.29 4.87 -16.39
N HIS A 105 -1.32 4.27 -17.58
CA HIS A 105 -0.39 3.21 -17.97
C HIS A 105 0.33 3.59 -19.27
N HIS A 106 1.47 2.94 -19.49
CA HIS A 106 2.22 3.00 -20.73
C HIS A 106 2.26 1.61 -21.34
N ALA A 107 1.88 1.48 -22.62
CA ALA A 107 1.70 0.18 -23.26
C ALA A 107 2.94 -0.74 -23.20
N VAL A 108 4.15 -0.16 -23.19
CA VAL A 108 5.41 -0.92 -23.22
C VAL A 108 6.12 -0.95 -21.87
N ASP A 109 6.04 0.13 -21.10
CA ASP A 109 6.81 0.28 -19.86
C ASP A 109 6.00 -0.07 -18.61
N SER A 110 4.68 -0.20 -18.71
CA SER A 110 3.87 -0.63 -17.57
C SER A 110 3.97 -2.12 -17.33
N ASN A 111 4.19 -2.46 -16.06
CA ASN A 111 4.24 -3.83 -15.58
C ASN A 111 3.70 -3.90 -14.15
N GLU A 112 3.42 -5.13 -13.70
CA GLU A 112 2.85 -5.41 -12.38
C GLU A 112 3.69 -4.82 -11.24
N MET A 113 5.03 -4.96 -11.33
CA MET A 113 5.93 -4.45 -10.30
C MET A 113 5.91 -2.92 -10.22
N ALA A 114 5.79 -2.22 -11.35
CA ALA A 114 5.67 -0.76 -11.38
C ALA A 114 4.40 -0.30 -10.66
N PHE A 115 3.26 -0.93 -10.92
CA PHE A 115 1.99 -0.62 -10.26
C PHE A 115 1.99 -0.98 -8.78
N LYS A 116 2.66 -2.07 -8.40
CA LYS A 116 2.87 -2.43 -7.00
C LYS A 116 3.71 -1.38 -6.25
N ILE A 117 4.81 -0.93 -6.85
CA ILE A 117 5.63 0.14 -6.27
C ILE A 117 4.82 1.43 -6.19
N ALA A 118 4.05 1.76 -7.23
CA ALA A 118 3.24 2.97 -7.25
C ALA A 118 2.16 2.95 -6.15
N GLY A 119 1.47 1.83 -5.96
CA GLY A 119 0.53 1.64 -4.85
C GLY A 119 1.19 1.76 -3.48
N SER A 120 2.38 1.17 -3.32
CA SER A 120 3.13 1.25 -2.05
C SER A 120 3.65 2.65 -1.73
N MET A 121 4.00 3.45 -2.74
CA MET A 121 4.56 4.80 -2.55
C MET A 121 3.47 5.87 -2.52
N GLY A 122 2.30 5.60 -3.11
CA GLY A 122 1.14 6.47 -3.06
C GLY A 122 0.32 6.37 -1.77
N PHE A 123 0.55 5.32 -0.97
CA PHE A 123 -0.04 5.11 0.34
C PHE A 123 0.83 5.71 1.45
#